data_AF-A0A1J8PTL2-F1
#
_entry.id   AF-A0A1J8PTL2-F1
#
_cell.length_a   1.000
_cell.length_b   1.000
_cell.length_c   1.000
_cell.angle_alpha   90.00
_cell.angle_beta   90.00
_cell.angle_gamma   90.00
#
_symmetry.space_group_name_H-M   'P 1'
#
loop_
_entity.id
_entity.type
_entity.pdbx_description
1 polymer ?
#
loop_
_entity_poly.entity_id
_entity_poly.type
_entity_poly.pdbx_seq_one_letter_code
_entity_poly.pdbx_strand_id
1 'polypeptide(L)'
;MFLKFSKSDILNSPLVYPETGALGYTILTRSHFIRDSDKDSDTESEDDHGENRRTLIFNKLGETIAEIGWKGRQPIEIVIGQEKIIGAKGMFGCSSAILSRNVLGIPTRFDTEYFWMAAPDGLTLLDYDSNQTKGSFHSSSMRVGERFITAPIPSLGHDYLEFEPHPLASTEELIVSFILMEVLRRSRFNLHTDLSDRSKLWRNTPLANWGRRLRRRSI
;
A
#
# COMPACT_ATOMS: atom_id res chain seq x y z
N MET A 1 -16.85 6.85 2.67
CA MET A 1 -16.13 6.17 3.77
C MET A 1 -14.98 7.05 4.20
N PHE A 2 -14.87 7.32 5.50
CA PHE A 2 -13.83 8.16 6.06
C PHE A 2 -13.22 7.48 7.29
N LEU A 3 -11.92 7.21 7.25
CA LEU A 3 -11.18 6.45 8.25
C LEU A 3 -9.94 7.22 8.70
N LYS A 4 -9.54 7.01 9.95
CA LYS A 4 -8.30 7.52 10.53
C LYS A 4 -7.40 6.36 10.95
N PHE A 5 -6.12 6.45 10.63
CA PHE A 5 -5.11 5.56 11.18
C PHE A 5 -4.85 5.92 12.64
N SER A 6 -4.88 4.91 13.50
CA SER A 6 -4.54 5.09 14.93
C SER A 6 -3.03 5.12 15.18
N LYS A 7 -2.21 4.69 14.20
CA LYS A 7 -0.74 4.71 14.25
C LYS A 7 -0.16 5.21 12.93
N SER A 8 1.05 5.74 12.97
CA SER A 8 1.79 6.18 11.77
C SER A 8 2.25 5.03 10.85
N ASP A 9 2.45 3.83 11.41
CA ASP A 9 2.72 2.64 10.61
C ASP A 9 1.41 2.09 10.02
N ILE A 10 1.09 2.53 8.81
CA ILE A 10 -0.11 2.11 8.06
C ILE A 10 -0.24 0.60 7.90
N LEU A 11 0.88 -0.13 7.92
CA LEU A 11 0.90 -1.59 7.75
C LEU A 11 0.65 -2.33 9.07
N ASN A 12 0.58 -1.61 10.19
CA ASN A 12 0.35 -2.14 11.54
C ASN A 12 -0.57 -1.23 12.37
N SER A 13 -1.64 -0.72 11.74
CA SER A 13 -2.55 0.24 12.34
C SER A 13 -4.01 -0.21 12.29
N PRO A 14 -4.77 0.01 13.38
CA PRO A 14 -6.22 0.11 13.31
C PRO A 14 -6.67 1.30 12.44
N LEU A 15 -7.75 1.10 11.71
CA LEU A 15 -8.52 2.11 10.99
C LEU A 15 -9.83 2.33 11.73
N VAL A 16 -10.05 3.55 12.21
CA VAL A 16 -11.22 3.92 13.02
C VAL A 16 -12.05 4.99 12.34
N TYR A 17 -13.35 5.01 12.61
CA TYR A 17 -14.22 6.11 12.20
C TYR A 17 -13.91 7.34 13.05
N PRO A 18 -13.49 8.48 12.47
CA PRO A 18 -12.99 9.61 13.26
C PRO A 18 -14.06 10.25 14.15
N GLU A 19 -15.32 10.17 13.76
CA GLU A 19 -16.45 10.76 14.47
C GLU A 19 -16.84 9.98 15.72
N THR A 20 -16.75 8.65 15.67
CA THR A 20 -17.20 7.76 16.77
C THR A 20 -16.05 7.09 17.52
N GLY A 21 -14.84 7.09 16.94
CA GLY A 21 -13.72 6.27 17.41
C GLY A 21 -13.93 4.76 17.22
N ALA A 22 -15.04 4.33 16.59
CA ALA A 22 -15.34 2.93 16.41
C ALA A 22 -14.34 2.27 15.43
N LEU A 23 -13.96 1.03 15.72
CA LEU A 23 -13.10 0.23 14.85
C LEU A 23 -13.82 -0.12 13.56
N GLY A 24 -13.23 0.25 12.42
CA GLY A 24 -13.65 -0.21 11.10
C GLY A 24 -12.86 -1.44 10.68
N TYR A 25 -11.53 -1.31 10.67
CA TYR A 25 -10.61 -2.34 10.18
C TYR A 25 -9.32 -2.39 10.99
N THR A 26 -8.60 -3.51 10.94
CA THR A 26 -7.25 -3.63 11.49
C THR A 26 -6.29 -4.12 10.42
N ILE A 27 -5.21 -3.39 10.18
CA ILE A 27 -4.12 -3.80 9.28
C ILE A 27 -2.97 -4.30 10.15
N LEU A 28 -2.46 -5.48 9.84
CA LEU A 28 -1.40 -6.12 10.61
C LEU A 28 -0.42 -6.83 9.69
N THR A 29 0.85 -6.43 9.75
CA THR A 29 1.91 -7.02 8.95
C THR A 29 2.90 -7.77 9.83
N ARG A 30 3.10 -9.05 9.56
CA ARG A 30 4.05 -9.90 10.29
C ARG A 30 5.02 -10.57 9.34
N SER A 31 6.25 -10.76 9.79
CA SER A 31 7.19 -11.65 9.09
C SER A 31 6.62 -13.06 9.08
N HIS A 32 6.58 -13.69 7.92
CA HIS A 32 6.12 -15.06 7.81
C HIS A 32 7.34 -15.96 7.97
N PHE A 33 7.51 -16.58 9.13
CA PHE A 33 8.31 -17.80 9.20
C PHE A 33 7.46 -18.87 8.52
N ILE A 34 7.79 -19.22 7.28
CA ILE A 34 7.29 -20.47 6.71
C ILE A 34 7.85 -21.56 7.65
N ARG A 35 6.98 -22.23 8.41
CA ARG A 35 7.31 -23.55 8.93
C ARG A 35 7.33 -24.44 7.69
N ASP A 36 8.51 -24.89 7.31
CA ASP A 36 8.65 -25.95 6.32
C ASP A 36 7.75 -27.11 6.74
N SER A 37 6.86 -27.49 5.85
CA SER A 37 6.29 -28.83 5.88
C SER A 37 7.43 -29.81 5.61
N ASP A 38 7.73 -30.64 6.61
CA ASP A 38 8.61 -31.80 6.57
C ASP A 38 8.90 -32.33 5.16
N LYS A 39 10.05 -31.92 4.60
CA LYS A 39 10.79 -32.72 3.63
C LYS A 39 12.26 -32.59 3.95
N ASP A 40 12.80 -33.67 4.49
CA ASP A 40 14.22 -33.97 4.56
C ASP A 40 14.89 -33.64 3.21
N SER A 41 15.64 -32.55 3.15
CA SER A 41 16.82 -32.51 2.30
C SER A 41 17.89 -31.61 2.91
N ASP A 42 18.94 -32.26 3.40
CA ASP A 42 20.21 -31.68 3.84
C ASP A 42 20.85 -30.81 2.74
N THR A 43 20.39 -29.58 2.65
CA THR A 43 21.04 -28.53 1.87
C THR A 43 20.87 -27.24 2.65
N GLU A 44 21.88 -26.95 3.46
CA GLU A 44 22.07 -25.64 4.08
C GLU A 44 22.18 -24.58 2.97
N SER A 45 21.07 -23.90 2.69
CA SER A 45 21.07 -22.64 1.95
C SER A 45 20.72 -21.51 2.93
N GLU A 46 21.76 -20.93 3.54
CA GLU A 46 21.69 -19.84 4.52
C GLU A 46 21.24 -18.47 3.96
N ASP A 47 20.48 -18.39 2.85
CA ASP A 47 20.32 -17.13 2.10
C ASP A 47 18.88 -16.57 1.88
N ASP A 48 17.77 -17.19 2.35
CA ASP A 48 16.40 -16.66 2.07
C ASP A 48 15.61 -16.18 3.32
N HIS A 49 16.26 -15.99 4.47
CA HIS A 49 15.59 -15.79 5.77
C HIS A 49 15.19 -14.35 6.18
N GLY A 50 15.08 -13.38 5.25
CA GLY A 50 14.95 -11.96 5.65
C GLY A 50 13.65 -11.23 5.32
N GLU A 51 12.99 -11.53 4.20
CA GLU A 51 12.14 -10.51 3.55
C GLU A 51 10.69 -10.91 3.28
N ASN A 52 10.29 -12.13 3.64
CA ASN A 52 8.92 -12.58 3.44
C ASN A 52 8.03 -12.11 4.59
N ARG A 53 6.99 -11.35 4.26
CA ARG A 53 6.02 -10.83 5.21
C ARG A 53 4.61 -10.96 4.68
N ARG A 54 3.63 -10.94 5.58
CA ARG A 54 2.22 -11.06 5.26
C ARG A 54 1.46 -9.96 5.97
N THR A 55 0.67 -9.21 5.22
CA THR A 55 -0.27 -8.21 5.72
C THR A 55 -1.65 -8.83 5.73
N LEU A 56 -2.30 -8.82 6.88
CA LEU A 56 -3.68 -9.25 7.05
C LEU A 56 -4.54 -8.01 7.35
N ILE A 57 -5.72 -7.99 6.74
CA ILE A 57 -6.73 -6.95 6.95
C ILE A 57 -7.94 -7.63 7.57
N PHE A 58 -8.33 -7.16 8.75
CA PHE A 58 -9.47 -7.66 9.50
C PHE A 58 -10.60 -6.63 9.49
N ASN A 59 -11.85 -7.09 9.42
CA ASN A 59 -13.01 -6.24 9.67
C ASN A 59 -13.20 -5.98 11.18
N LYS A 60 -14.23 -5.20 11.53
CA LYS A 60 -14.60 -4.91 12.92
C LYS A 60 -14.96 -6.14 13.77
N LEU A 61 -15.30 -7.27 13.14
CA LEU A 61 -15.62 -8.54 13.82
C LEU A 61 -14.37 -9.41 14.05
N GLY A 62 -13.22 -9.01 13.49
CA GLY A 62 -11.98 -9.78 13.55
C GLY A 62 -11.84 -10.82 12.44
N GLU A 63 -12.73 -10.84 11.45
CA GLU A 63 -12.64 -11.75 10.31
C GLU A 63 -11.65 -11.20 9.28
N THR A 64 -10.81 -12.08 8.72
CA THR A 64 -9.89 -11.71 7.64
C THR A 64 -10.68 -11.45 6.36
N ILE A 65 -10.59 -10.24 5.84
CA ILE A 65 -11.27 -9.83 4.60
C ILE A 65 -10.31 -9.70 3.42
N ALA A 66 -9.02 -9.51 3.70
CA ALA A 66 -7.98 -9.51 2.68
C ALA A 66 -6.60 -9.85 3.26
N GLU A 67 -5.73 -10.34 2.38
CA GLU A 67 -4.35 -10.72 2.68
C GLU A 67 -3.42 -10.25 1.56
N ILE A 68 -2.21 -9.80 1.93
CA ILE A 68 -1.13 -9.49 0.98
C ILE A 68 0.14 -10.20 1.44
N GLY A 69 0.61 -11.14 0.62
CA GLY A 69 1.94 -11.73 0.73
C GLY A 69 2.99 -10.86 0.04
N TRP A 70 4.13 -10.68 0.68
CA TRP A 70 5.21 -9.84 0.19
C TRP A 70 6.54 -10.58 0.16
N LYS A 71 7.36 -10.27 -0.85
CA LYS A 71 8.81 -10.48 -0.86
C LYS A 71 9.48 -9.10 -0.89
N GLY A 72 10.02 -8.66 0.24
CA GLY A 72 10.47 -7.29 0.42
C GLY A 72 9.32 -6.28 0.27
N ARG A 73 9.41 -5.38 -0.73
CA ARG A 73 8.34 -4.41 -1.08
C ARG A 73 7.44 -4.87 -2.23
N GLN A 74 7.71 -6.04 -2.80
CA GLN A 74 6.95 -6.56 -3.93
C GLN A 74 5.80 -7.46 -3.42
N PRO A 75 4.53 -7.17 -3.78
CA PRO A 75 3.43 -8.08 -3.51
C PRO A 75 3.57 -9.30 -4.43
N ILE A 76 3.54 -10.50 -3.84
CA ILE A 76 3.64 -11.78 -4.55
C ILE A 76 2.29 -12.48 -4.66
N GLU A 77 1.41 -12.27 -3.67
CA GLU A 77 0.09 -12.87 -3.58
C GLU A 77 -0.84 -11.86 -2.90
N ILE A 78 -2.03 -11.68 -3.44
CA ILE A 78 -3.06 -10.83 -2.87
C ILE A 78 -4.34 -11.67 -2.83
N VAL A 79 -5.02 -11.70 -1.70
CA VAL A 79 -6.32 -12.37 -1.54
C VAL A 79 -7.33 -11.33 -1.06
N ILE A 80 -8.45 -11.20 -1.75
CA ILE A 80 -9.54 -10.28 -1.38
C ILE A 80 -10.84 -11.10 -1.33
N GLY A 81 -11.41 -11.26 -0.14
CA GLY A 81 -12.50 -12.21 0.08
C GLY A 81 -12.10 -13.63 -0.34
N GLN A 82 -12.71 -14.14 -1.41
CA GLN A 82 -12.41 -15.45 -1.99
C GLN A 82 -11.53 -15.38 -3.25
N GLU A 83 -11.26 -14.18 -3.75
CA GLU A 83 -10.50 -13.99 -4.98
C GLU A 83 -8.99 -13.96 -4.69
N LYS A 84 -8.22 -14.77 -5.41
CA LYS A 84 -6.76 -14.78 -5.36
C LYS A 84 -6.18 -14.12 -6.60
N ILE A 85 -5.37 -13.09 -6.38
CA ILE A 85 -4.74 -12.24 -7.38
C ILE A 85 -3.24 -12.40 -7.28
N ILE A 86 -2.57 -12.68 -8.41
CA ILE A 86 -1.13 -12.93 -8.43
C ILE A 86 -0.37 -11.62 -8.67
N GLY A 87 0.25 -11.13 -7.60
CA GLY A 87 1.11 -9.95 -7.59
C GLY A 87 0.46 -8.64 -8.05
N ALA A 88 1.26 -7.58 -8.13
CA ALA A 88 0.78 -6.24 -8.51
C ALA A 88 0.19 -6.18 -9.93
N LYS A 89 0.71 -7.01 -10.86
CA LYS A 89 0.23 -7.04 -12.24
C LYS A 89 -1.23 -7.47 -12.34
N GLY A 90 -1.64 -8.45 -11.53
CA GLY A 90 -3.05 -8.86 -11.46
C GLY A 90 -3.94 -7.79 -10.85
N MET A 91 -3.41 -6.96 -9.96
CA MET A 91 -4.19 -5.94 -9.24
C MET A 91 -4.39 -4.63 -10.01
N PHE A 92 -3.47 -4.27 -10.91
CA PHE A 92 -3.50 -2.96 -11.58
C PHE A 92 -3.52 -3.04 -13.11
N GLY A 93 -3.29 -4.21 -13.71
CA GLY A 93 -3.15 -4.33 -15.17
C GLY A 93 -1.89 -3.62 -15.68
N CYS A 94 -1.11 -4.24 -16.57
CA CYS A 94 0.16 -3.66 -17.03
C CYS A 94 0.01 -2.52 -18.07
N SER A 95 -1.11 -1.81 -18.13
CA SER A 95 -1.43 -0.95 -19.26
C SER A 95 -1.63 0.49 -18.79
N SER A 96 -0.64 1.33 -19.10
CA SER A 96 -0.69 2.79 -18.97
C SER A 96 -0.49 3.35 -17.56
N ALA A 97 0.78 3.61 -17.21
CA ALA A 97 1.09 4.51 -16.11
C ALA A 97 1.35 5.92 -16.66
N ILE A 98 0.58 6.91 -16.21
CA ILE A 98 0.88 8.32 -16.51
C ILE A 98 2.09 8.70 -15.65
N LEU A 99 3.26 8.68 -16.26
CA LEU A 99 4.54 8.90 -15.60
C LEU A 99 5.03 10.31 -15.93
N SER A 100 4.74 11.26 -15.06
CA SER A 100 5.52 12.51 -15.00
C SER A 100 6.62 12.37 -13.95
N ARG A 101 7.57 13.32 -13.88
CA ARG A 101 8.64 13.25 -12.85
C ARG A 101 8.07 13.21 -11.43
N ASN A 102 6.94 13.87 -11.20
CA ASN A 102 6.38 14.11 -9.87
C ASN A 102 5.04 13.40 -9.63
N VAL A 103 4.51 12.68 -10.61
CA VAL A 103 3.22 11.99 -10.49
C VAL A 103 3.29 10.64 -11.20
N LEU A 104 2.79 9.61 -10.52
CA LEU A 104 2.59 8.26 -11.03
C LEU A 104 1.09 7.97 -11.05
N GLY A 105 0.50 7.93 -12.23
CA GLY A 105 -0.86 7.45 -12.45
C GLY A 105 -0.88 5.93 -12.67
N ILE A 106 -1.78 5.20 -12.03
CA ILE A 106 -1.98 3.76 -12.24
C ILE A 106 -3.49 3.47 -12.31
N PRO A 107 -3.99 2.83 -13.36
CA PRO A 107 -5.40 2.48 -13.46
C PRO A 107 -5.79 1.46 -12.40
N THR A 108 -7.04 1.50 -11.97
CA THR A 108 -7.59 0.44 -11.12
C THR A 108 -7.98 -0.77 -11.97
N ARG A 109 -8.07 -1.97 -11.36
CA ARG A 109 -8.59 -3.15 -12.06
C ARG A 109 -10.11 -3.19 -12.16
N PHE A 110 -10.81 -2.54 -11.23
CA PHE A 110 -12.25 -2.65 -11.09
C PHE A 110 -12.98 -1.69 -12.03
N ASP A 111 -12.35 -0.57 -12.40
CA ASP A 111 -12.91 0.40 -13.32
C ASP A 111 -11.80 1.07 -14.13
N THR A 112 -11.94 1.07 -15.46
CA THR A 112 -10.97 1.65 -16.40
C THR A 112 -10.96 3.16 -16.39
N GLU A 113 -12.01 3.80 -15.88
CA GLU A 113 -12.12 5.25 -15.74
C GLU A 113 -11.47 5.74 -14.44
N TYR A 114 -11.12 4.83 -13.51
CA TYR A 114 -10.55 5.17 -12.22
C TYR A 114 -9.02 5.00 -12.21
N PHE A 115 -8.33 6.02 -11.72
CA PHE A 115 -6.88 6.09 -11.65
C PHE A 115 -6.39 6.48 -10.26
N TRP A 116 -5.47 5.70 -9.73
CA TRP A 116 -4.64 6.11 -8.62
C TRP A 116 -3.58 7.09 -9.08
N MET A 117 -3.55 8.27 -8.48
CA MET A 117 -2.57 9.32 -8.71
C MET A 117 -1.68 9.47 -7.48
N ALA A 118 -0.43 9.03 -7.62
CA ALA A 118 0.57 9.05 -6.57
C ALA A 118 1.58 10.17 -6.81
N ALA A 119 1.68 11.10 -5.87
CA ALA A 119 2.66 12.18 -5.83
C ALA A 119 3.52 12.10 -4.54
N PRO A 120 4.63 12.83 -4.42
CA PRO A 120 5.43 12.85 -3.19
C PRO A 120 4.64 13.26 -1.94
N ASP A 121 3.69 14.16 -2.11
CA ASP A 121 2.91 14.81 -1.05
C ASP A 121 1.51 14.21 -0.86
N GLY A 122 1.02 13.38 -1.79
CA GLY A 122 -0.33 12.81 -1.70
C GLY A 122 -0.56 11.56 -2.53
N LEU A 123 -1.65 10.88 -2.22
CA LEU A 123 -2.19 9.76 -2.99
C LEU A 123 -3.69 9.96 -3.11
N THR A 124 -4.20 10.02 -4.34
CA THR A 124 -5.61 10.23 -4.63
C THR A 124 -6.13 9.22 -5.64
N LEU A 125 -7.41 8.90 -5.56
CA LEU A 125 -8.15 8.11 -6.54
C LEU A 125 -9.01 9.07 -7.35
N LEU A 126 -8.80 9.14 -8.65
CA LEU A 126 -9.52 10.01 -9.58
C LEU A 126 -10.45 9.19 -10.46
N ASP A 127 -11.65 9.71 -10.69
CA ASP A 127 -12.47 9.36 -11.84
C ASP A 127 -12.10 10.30 -12.99
N TYR A 128 -11.54 9.73 -14.06
CA TYR A 128 -11.01 10.45 -15.20
C TYR A 128 -12.09 11.17 -16.01
N ASP A 129 -13.27 10.56 -16.14
CA ASP A 129 -14.35 11.06 -16.98
C ASP A 129 -15.04 12.26 -16.33
N SER A 130 -15.30 12.17 -15.02
CA SER A 130 -15.89 13.30 -14.27
C SER A 130 -14.84 14.29 -13.76
N ASN A 131 -13.55 13.96 -13.84
CA ASN A 131 -12.43 14.69 -13.25
C ASN A 131 -12.65 15.00 -11.76
N GLN A 132 -13.23 14.03 -11.04
CA GLN A 132 -13.49 14.13 -9.61
C GLN A 132 -12.55 13.26 -8.79
N THR A 133 -12.19 13.76 -7.61
CA THR A 133 -11.48 12.94 -6.61
C THR A 133 -12.48 12.07 -5.88
N LYS A 134 -12.30 10.75 -6.00
CA LYS A 134 -13.14 9.71 -5.40
C LYS A 134 -12.51 9.06 -4.19
N GLY A 135 -11.23 9.33 -3.94
CA GLY A 135 -10.56 8.92 -2.71
C GLY A 135 -9.29 9.72 -2.49
N SER A 136 -8.88 9.85 -1.24
CA SER A 136 -7.73 10.65 -0.85
C SER A 136 -7.06 10.13 0.41
N PHE A 137 -5.73 10.22 0.42
CA PHE A 137 -4.91 10.00 1.59
C PHE A 137 -4.36 11.33 2.10
N HIS A 138 -4.77 11.69 3.32
CA HIS A 138 -4.33 12.91 3.99
C HIS A 138 -3.30 12.55 5.04
N SER A 139 -2.03 12.62 4.68
CA SER A 139 -0.91 12.38 5.59
C SER A 139 -0.73 13.55 6.56
N SER A 140 -0.43 13.26 7.83
CA SER A 140 -0.07 14.25 8.86
C SER A 140 -0.98 15.47 8.84
N SER A 141 -2.29 15.24 8.76
CA SER A 141 -3.29 16.29 8.56
C SER A 141 -4.13 16.52 9.81
N MET A 142 -4.76 17.69 9.91
CA MET A 142 -5.80 18.00 10.90
C MET A 142 -7.09 18.31 10.15
N ARG A 143 -8.21 17.81 10.67
CA ARG A 143 -9.54 18.14 10.14
C ARG A 143 -10.06 19.41 10.82
N VAL A 144 -10.39 20.42 10.02
CA VAL A 144 -11.03 21.68 10.46
C VAL A 144 -12.34 21.83 9.69
N GLY A 145 -13.46 21.47 10.34
CA GLY A 145 -14.74 21.31 9.66
C GLY A 145 -14.65 20.20 8.61
N GLU A 146 -14.99 20.51 7.37
CA GLU A 146 -14.91 19.58 6.23
C GLU A 146 -13.57 19.66 5.45
N ARG A 147 -12.60 20.43 5.94
CA ARG A 147 -11.31 20.60 5.26
C ARG A 147 -10.19 19.90 6.00
N PHE A 148 -9.26 19.34 5.24
CA PHE A 148 -7.98 18.86 5.76
C PHE A 148 -6.93 19.93 5.55
N ILE A 149 -6.21 20.25 6.63
CA ILE A 149 -5.04 21.10 6.61
C ILE A 149 -3.84 20.28 7.04
N THR A 150 -2.69 20.49 6.40
CA THR A 150 -1.44 19.88 6.86
C THR A 150 -1.18 20.33 8.29
N ALA A 151 -0.87 19.39 9.18
CA ALA A 151 -0.54 19.72 10.55
C ALA A 151 0.75 20.56 10.57
N PRO A 152 0.77 21.69 11.29
CA PRO A 152 1.97 22.52 11.38
C PRO A 152 3.09 21.84 12.17
N ILE A 153 2.74 20.84 12.98
CA ILE A 153 3.68 20.05 13.79
C ILE A 153 3.40 18.57 13.51
N PRO A 154 4.42 17.75 13.17
CA PRO A 154 4.23 16.33 12.81
C PRO A 154 3.47 15.50 13.84
N SER A 155 3.60 15.82 15.13
CA SER A 155 2.96 15.07 16.22
C SER A 155 1.48 15.40 16.45
N LEU A 156 0.97 16.48 15.84
CA LEU A 156 -0.44 16.90 15.99
C LEU A 156 -1.33 16.39 14.85
N GLY A 157 -0.72 15.94 13.75
CA GLY A 157 -1.42 15.42 12.59
C GLY A 157 -1.83 13.96 12.77
N HIS A 158 -2.80 13.56 11.96
CA HIS A 158 -3.20 12.18 11.79
C HIS A 158 -3.23 11.84 10.31
N ASP A 159 -3.07 10.55 10.02
CA ASP A 159 -3.25 10.03 8.68
C ASP A 159 -4.71 9.64 8.50
N TYR A 160 -5.35 10.18 7.47
CA TYR A 160 -6.73 9.90 7.11
C TYR A 160 -6.83 9.27 5.73
N LEU A 161 -7.83 8.41 5.59
CA LEU A 161 -8.15 7.71 4.36
C LEU A 161 -9.63 7.94 4.02
N GLU A 162 -9.88 8.50 2.85
CA GLU A 162 -11.21 8.82 2.37
C GLU A 162 -11.49 8.11 1.05
N PHE A 163 -12.69 7.56 0.90
CA PHE A 163 -13.19 6.92 -0.31
C PHE A 163 -14.68 7.15 -0.49
N GLU A 164 -15.12 7.39 -1.72
CA GLU A 164 -16.52 7.21 -2.11
C GLU A 164 -16.78 5.71 -2.37
N PRO A 165 -17.95 5.17 -1.96
CA PRO A 165 -18.34 3.82 -2.34
C PRO A 165 -18.40 3.68 -3.86
N HIS A 166 -17.90 2.57 -4.39
CA HIS A 166 -17.91 2.29 -5.83
C HIS A 166 -18.81 1.09 -6.14
N PRO A 167 -19.63 1.10 -7.21
CA PRO A 167 -20.51 -0.01 -7.55
C PRO A 167 -19.76 -1.29 -7.96
N LEU A 168 -18.56 -1.15 -8.55
CA LEU A 168 -17.78 -2.29 -9.07
C LEU A 168 -16.67 -2.76 -8.11
N ALA A 169 -16.42 -2.04 -7.01
CA ALA A 169 -15.32 -2.38 -6.10
C ALA A 169 -15.84 -2.51 -4.67
N SER A 170 -15.40 -3.56 -3.99
CA SER A 170 -15.67 -3.70 -2.58
C SER A 170 -14.80 -2.74 -1.76
N THR A 171 -15.18 -2.49 -0.51
CA THR A 171 -14.38 -1.61 0.36
C THR A 171 -13.01 -2.21 0.66
N GLU A 172 -12.96 -3.53 0.78
CA GLU A 172 -11.73 -4.32 0.95
C GLU A 172 -10.77 -4.08 -0.20
N GLU A 173 -11.28 -4.08 -1.43
CA GLU A 173 -10.49 -3.83 -2.62
C GLU A 173 -9.93 -2.41 -2.67
N LEU A 174 -10.71 -1.41 -2.26
CA LEU A 174 -10.22 -0.03 -2.14
C LEU A 174 -9.10 0.10 -1.10
N ILE A 175 -9.23 -0.56 0.06
CA ILE A 175 -8.19 -0.56 1.10
C ILE A 175 -6.93 -1.27 0.60
N VAL A 176 -7.06 -2.45 -0.01
CA VAL A 176 -5.92 -3.22 -0.54
C VAL A 176 -5.20 -2.45 -1.64
N SER A 177 -5.93 -1.91 -2.61
CA SER A 177 -5.35 -1.12 -3.69
C SER A 177 -4.63 0.12 -3.16
N PHE A 178 -5.19 0.81 -2.16
CA PHE A 178 -4.51 1.90 -1.46
C PHE A 178 -3.20 1.47 -0.81
N ILE A 179 -3.19 0.38 -0.04
CA ILE A 179 -1.97 -0.10 0.65
C ILE A 179 -0.87 -0.38 -0.37
N LEU A 180 -1.21 -1.05 -1.47
CA LEU A 180 -0.27 -1.36 -2.55
C LEU A 180 0.26 -0.08 -3.22
N MET A 181 -0.63 0.89 -3.50
CA MET A 181 -0.25 2.17 -4.09
C MET A 181 0.61 3.02 -3.16
N GLU A 182 0.34 3.03 -1.86
CA GLU A 182 1.12 3.78 -0.89
C GLU A 182 2.52 3.18 -0.71
N VAL A 183 2.65 1.85 -0.67
CA VAL A 183 3.95 1.17 -0.65
C VAL A 183 4.75 1.48 -1.93
N LEU A 184 4.08 1.48 -3.09
CA LEU A 184 4.69 1.84 -4.37
C LEU A 184 5.12 3.31 -4.41
N ARG A 185 4.26 4.23 -3.96
CA ARG A 185 4.53 5.67 -3.89
C ARG A 185 5.74 5.97 -3.02
N ARG A 186 5.78 5.41 -1.80
CA ARG A 186 6.93 5.56 -0.89
C ARG A 186 8.23 5.08 -1.53
N SER A 187 8.17 3.97 -2.26
CA SER A 187 9.33 3.42 -2.97
C SER A 187 9.76 4.28 -4.17
N ARG A 188 8.79 4.82 -4.93
CA ARG A 188 9.05 5.65 -6.11
C ARG A 188 9.66 7.00 -5.77
N PHE A 189 9.26 7.60 -4.65
CA PHE A 189 9.67 8.94 -4.23
C PHE A 189 10.66 8.95 -3.06
N ASN A 190 11.16 7.78 -2.63
CA ASN A 190 12.07 7.63 -1.48
C ASN A 190 11.56 8.33 -0.21
N LEU A 191 10.26 8.20 0.06
CA LEU A 191 9.64 8.78 1.24
C LEU A 191 9.94 7.88 2.43
N HIS A 192 10.77 8.38 3.35
CA HIS A 192 11.06 7.70 4.60
C HIS A 192 9.98 7.99 5.64
N THR A 193 9.51 6.96 6.33
CA THR A 193 8.69 7.11 7.54
C THR A 193 9.68 7.21 8.70
N ASP A 194 9.93 8.41 9.21
CA ASP A 194 10.99 8.64 10.21
C ASP A 194 10.60 8.01 11.57
N LEU A 195 11.33 6.96 11.98
CA LEU A 195 12.10 6.85 13.25
C LEU A 195 12.50 5.38 13.55
N SER A 196 11.69 4.37 13.21
CA SER A 196 12.09 2.95 13.37
C SER A 196 13.02 2.45 12.25
N ASP A 197 12.95 3.08 11.07
CA ASP A 197 13.71 2.71 9.88
C ASP A 197 15.17 3.27 9.89
N ARG A 198 15.52 4.12 10.86
CA ARG A 198 16.87 4.69 10.98
C ARG A 198 17.95 3.68 11.38
N SER A 199 17.59 2.55 11.99
CA SER A 199 18.59 1.74 12.71
C SER A 199 19.06 0.46 12.00
N LYS A 200 18.42 -0.03 10.92
CA LYS A 200 18.77 -1.38 10.40
C LYS A 200 18.87 -1.56 8.88
N LEU A 201 18.29 -0.72 8.01
CA LEU A 201 18.11 -1.12 6.60
C LEU A 201 18.97 -0.43 5.55
N TRP A 202 19.92 0.44 5.94
CA TRP A 202 20.83 1.11 4.97
C TRP A 202 22.30 0.68 5.05
N ARG A 203 22.63 -0.45 5.71
CA ARG A 203 24.04 -0.88 5.76
C ARG A 203 24.46 -1.78 4.59
N ASN A 204 23.57 -2.53 3.94
CA ASN A 204 23.98 -3.50 2.92
C ASN A 204 23.06 -3.52 1.71
N THR A 205 23.26 -2.66 0.70
CA THR A 205 23.62 -3.06 -0.69
C THR A 205 23.55 -1.89 -1.69
N PRO A 206 24.43 -1.90 -2.73
CA PRO A 206 24.67 -0.76 -3.60
C PRO A 206 23.70 -0.72 -4.80
N LEU A 207 23.20 0.48 -5.10
CA LEU A 207 22.30 0.84 -6.21
C LEU A 207 22.88 0.66 -7.65
N ALA A 208 23.83 -0.26 -7.86
CA ALA A 208 24.57 -0.38 -9.11
C ALA A 208 23.92 -1.28 -10.19
N ASN A 209 22.81 -1.98 -9.92
CA ASN A 209 22.33 -3.04 -10.82
C ASN A 209 21.02 -2.78 -11.58
N TRP A 210 20.34 -1.64 -11.39
CA TRP A 210 19.16 -1.30 -12.20
C TRP A 210 19.46 -0.64 -13.55
N GLY A 211 20.67 -0.11 -13.76
CA GLY A 211 21.07 0.51 -15.03
C GLY A 211 21.42 -0.47 -16.17
N ARG A 212 21.50 -1.79 -15.92
CA ARG A 212 22.03 -2.75 -16.91
C ARG A 212 20.99 -3.59 -17.66
N ARG A 213 19.69 -3.47 -17.39
CA ARG A 213 18.65 -4.24 -18.11
C ARG A 213 17.88 -3.50 -19.22
N LEU A 214 18.25 -2.27 -19.55
CA LEU A 214 17.63 -1.51 -20.66
C LEU A 214 18.54 -1.27 -21.88
N ARG A 215 19.70 -1.94 -21.96
CA ARG A 215 20.52 -1.98 -23.19
C ARG A 215 20.71 -3.41 -23.65
N ARG A 216 19.68 -4.01 -24.25
CA ARG A 216 19.80 -5.15 -25.17
C ARG A 216 18.48 -5.33 -25.92
N ARG A 217 18.26 -4.47 -26.90
CA ARG A 217 17.42 -4.72 -28.08
C ARG A 217 17.73 -3.65 -29.13
N SER A 218 18.85 -3.87 -29.80
CA SER A 218 19.14 -3.36 -31.14
C SER A 218 20.25 -4.23 -31.71
N ILE A 219 19.86 -5.23 -32.49
CA ILE A 219 20.42 -5.68 -33.78
C ILE A 219 19.32 -6.57 -34.35
#